data_AF-A0AAV6APA5-F1
#
_entry.id   AF-A0AAV6APA5-F1
#
_cell.length_a   1.000
_cell.length_b   1.000
_cell.length_c   1.000
_cell.angle_alpha   90.00
_cell.angle_beta   90.00
_cell.angle_gamma   90.00
#
_symmetry.space_group_name_H-M   'P 1'
#
loop_
_entity.id
_entity.type
_entity.pdbx_description
1 polymer ?
#
loop_
_entity_poly.entity_id
_entity_poly.type
_entity_poly.pdbx_seq_one_letter_code
_entity_poly.pdbx_strand_id
1 'polypeptide(L)'
;MFEAHLRRGLSAVAVAVMAVLASCATPEPEPAPPPPPPPPPAVSLNEGVAQAAAIYVTFMRDVGSIQAGFTSAESIQAAIRKGAAYEPNQLSRGMIAYGSILALQSPEFVQGVRTYAPDPAVRQEVIARIVADPAYAATLPGADAAAGLIIETIGRDSAAMLVIADAVEEDAYTIQGRGDPRRRWATTPVADRS
;
A
#
# COMPACT_ATOMS: atom_id res chain seq x y z
N MET A 1 -10.72 21.19 -66.39
CA MET A 1 -12.09 21.48 -66.86
C MET A 1 -12.80 20.13 -67.01
N PHE A 2 -13.75 19.86 -66.12
CA PHE A 2 -14.94 18.99 -66.19
C PHE A 2 -14.88 17.69 -67.02
N GLU A 3 -14.91 16.53 -66.35
CA GLU A 3 -16.11 15.67 -66.12
C GLU A 3 -16.42 14.75 -67.32
N ALA A 4 -16.22 13.45 -67.16
CA ALA A 4 -17.24 12.48 -66.74
C ALA A 4 -18.20 12.09 -67.87
N HIS A 5 -18.05 10.88 -68.38
CA HIS A 5 -19.13 10.22 -69.13
C HIS A 5 -19.41 8.85 -68.52
N LEU A 6 -20.45 8.87 -67.68
CA LEU A 6 -21.06 7.74 -67.03
C LEU A 6 -22.31 7.33 -67.82
N ARG A 7 -22.53 6.01 -67.91
CA ARG A 7 -23.82 5.32 -68.10
C ARG A 7 -24.52 5.37 -69.48
N ARG A 8 -24.40 4.25 -70.19
CA ARG A 8 -25.52 3.51 -70.81
C ARG A 8 -25.46 2.11 -70.16
N GLY A 9 -26.49 1.53 -69.57
CA GLY A 9 -27.90 1.53 -69.92
C GLY A 9 -28.24 0.16 -70.50
N LEU A 10 -29.22 -0.52 -69.89
CA LEU A 10 -30.02 -1.66 -70.37
C LEU A 10 -29.57 -3.10 -70.07
N SER A 11 -30.46 -3.72 -69.28
CA SER A 11 -31.13 -5.00 -69.56
C SER A 11 -30.44 -6.32 -69.21
N ALA A 12 -31.01 -6.94 -68.18
CA ALA A 12 -31.51 -8.32 -68.12
C ALA A 12 -30.88 -9.37 -69.05
N VAL A 13 -30.48 -10.50 -68.46
CA VAL A 13 -31.17 -11.80 -68.60
C VAL A 13 -30.43 -12.82 -67.74
N ALA A 14 -31.20 -13.59 -66.97
CA ALA A 14 -30.76 -14.73 -66.19
C ALA A 14 -30.45 -15.91 -67.12
N VAL A 15 -29.34 -16.62 -66.90
CA VAL A 15 -29.23 -18.07 -67.15
C VAL A 15 -28.27 -18.68 -66.15
N ALA A 16 -28.75 -19.69 -65.44
CA ALA A 16 -28.01 -20.54 -64.51
C ALA A 16 -27.05 -21.49 -65.26
N VAL A 17 -26.05 -22.01 -64.54
CA VAL A 17 -25.76 -23.46 -64.36
C VAL A 17 -24.31 -23.61 -63.91
N MET A 18 -24.15 -24.26 -62.75
CA MET A 18 -22.90 -24.68 -62.15
C MET A 18 -22.16 -25.72 -63.02
N ALA A 19 -20.83 -25.56 -63.13
CA ALA A 19 -19.91 -26.68 -63.26
C ALA A 19 -18.57 -26.33 -62.59
N VAL A 20 -18.31 -27.03 -61.50
CA VAL A 20 -17.08 -27.06 -60.69
C VAL A 20 -15.95 -27.68 -61.51
N LEU A 21 -14.74 -27.10 -61.51
CA LEU A 21 -13.47 -27.87 -61.46
C LEU A 21 -12.29 -27.00 -60.96
N ALA A 22 -11.79 -27.37 -59.78
CA ALA A 22 -10.39 -27.44 -59.37
C ALA A 22 -9.47 -26.20 -59.51
N SER A 23 -9.22 -25.52 -58.39
CA SER A 23 -7.86 -25.22 -57.89
C SER A 23 -7.92 -24.45 -56.56
N CYS A 24 -7.81 -25.15 -55.42
CA CYS A 24 -7.49 -24.54 -54.13
C CYS A 24 -6.42 -25.41 -53.47
N ALA A 25 -5.15 -25.08 -53.71
CA ALA A 25 -4.08 -25.49 -52.81
C ALA A 25 -4.21 -24.62 -51.54
N THR A 26 -4.71 -25.21 -50.45
CA THR A 26 -4.76 -24.57 -49.12
C THR A 26 -3.34 -24.47 -48.57
N PRO A 27 -2.81 -23.27 -48.26
CA PRO A 27 -1.55 -23.13 -47.55
C PRO A 27 -1.69 -23.73 -46.15
N GLU A 28 -0.70 -24.54 -45.76
CA GLU A 28 -0.64 -25.14 -44.42
C GLU A 28 -0.61 -24.03 -43.36
N PRO A 29 -1.47 -24.07 -42.32
CA PRO A 29 -1.52 -23.02 -41.31
C PRO A 29 -0.19 -22.96 -40.56
N GLU A 30 0.45 -21.79 -40.53
CA GLU A 30 1.59 -21.55 -39.64
C GLU A 30 1.19 -21.89 -38.20
N PRO A 31 2.06 -22.56 -37.42
CA PRO A 31 1.79 -22.86 -36.02
C PRO A 31 1.46 -21.57 -35.28
N ALA A 32 0.31 -21.55 -34.60
CA ALA A 32 -0.08 -20.40 -33.79
C ALA A 32 1.03 -20.05 -32.79
N PRO A 33 1.34 -18.76 -32.58
CA PRO A 33 2.31 -18.36 -31.57
C PRO A 33 1.93 -18.93 -30.21
N PRO A 34 2.91 -19.36 -29.39
CA PRO A 34 2.63 -19.95 -28.09
C PRO A 34 1.81 -18.96 -27.24
N PRO A 35 0.85 -19.46 -26.42
CA PRO A 35 0.04 -18.61 -25.59
C PRO A 35 0.93 -17.78 -24.65
N PRO A 36 0.57 -16.50 -24.38
CA PRO A 36 1.31 -15.68 -23.44
C PRO A 36 1.36 -16.38 -22.08
N PRO A 37 2.49 -16.28 -21.35
CA PRO A 37 2.60 -16.89 -20.03
C PRO A 37 1.46 -16.40 -19.13
N PRO A 38 0.88 -17.28 -18.29
CA PRO A 38 -0.20 -16.88 -17.40
C PRO A 38 0.26 -15.70 -16.52
N PRO A 39 -0.62 -14.71 -16.28
CA PRO A 39 -0.27 -13.58 -15.44
C PRO A 39 0.20 -14.09 -14.07
N PRO A 40 1.27 -13.50 -13.49
CA PRO A 40 1.76 -13.94 -12.20
C PRO A 40 0.63 -13.83 -11.17
N PRO A 41 0.51 -14.79 -10.23
CA PRO A 41 -0.51 -14.74 -9.20
C PRO A 41 -0.47 -13.40 -8.46
N ALA A 42 -1.66 -12.88 -8.15
CA ALA A 42 -1.79 -11.65 -7.37
C ALA A 42 -1.08 -11.83 -6.02
N VAL A 43 -0.30 -10.83 -5.61
CA VAL A 43 0.30 -10.83 -4.28
C VAL A 43 -0.83 -10.59 -3.28
N SER A 44 -1.28 -11.63 -2.59
CA SER A 44 -2.23 -11.49 -1.48
C SER A 44 -1.50 -11.30 -0.18
N LEU A 45 -1.91 -10.29 0.59
CA LEU A 45 -1.45 -10.10 1.95
C LEU A 45 -2.08 -11.17 2.86
N ASN A 46 -1.27 -11.73 3.74
CA ASN A 46 -1.78 -12.57 4.83
C ASN A 46 -2.69 -11.71 5.73
N GLU A 47 -3.87 -12.20 6.08
CA GLU A 47 -4.84 -11.49 6.94
C GLU A 47 -4.22 -11.02 8.25
N GLY A 48 -3.30 -11.80 8.84
CA GLY A 48 -2.59 -11.41 10.06
C GLY A 48 -1.66 -10.20 9.87
N VAL A 49 -1.07 -10.02 8.69
CA VAL A 49 -0.24 -8.85 8.37
C VAL A 49 -1.12 -7.61 8.22
N ALA A 50 -2.26 -7.73 7.53
CA ALA A 50 -3.21 -6.63 7.39
C ALA A 50 -3.78 -6.20 8.75
N GLN A 51 -4.16 -7.16 9.59
CA GLN A 51 -4.66 -6.90 10.93
C GLN A 51 -3.58 -6.27 11.84
N ALA A 52 -2.34 -6.76 11.77
CA ALA A 52 -1.24 -6.16 12.50
C ALA A 52 -0.99 -4.70 12.08
N ALA A 53 -0.93 -4.43 10.77
CA ALA A 53 -0.75 -3.09 10.24
C ALA A 53 -1.86 -2.13 10.65
N ALA A 54 -3.11 -2.61 10.69
CA ALA A 54 -4.27 -1.82 11.10
C ALA A 54 -4.15 -1.26 12.53
N ILE A 55 -3.44 -1.96 13.43
CA ILE A 55 -3.18 -1.49 14.79
C ILE A 55 -2.34 -0.21 14.76
N TYR A 56 -1.24 -0.20 14.00
CA TYR A 56 -0.39 0.99 13.86
C TYR A 56 -1.14 2.15 13.21
N VAL A 57 -1.89 1.90 12.14
CA VAL A 57 -2.69 2.94 11.46
C VAL A 57 -3.76 3.52 12.39
N THR A 58 -4.40 2.68 13.22
CA THR A 58 -5.40 3.15 14.19
C THR A 58 -4.76 3.97 15.28
N PHE A 59 -3.60 3.55 15.80
CA PHE A 59 -2.80 4.34 16.74
C PHE A 59 -2.47 5.72 16.17
N MET A 60 -1.97 5.80 14.93
CA MET A 60 -1.63 7.08 14.30
C MET A 60 -2.84 8.00 14.14
N ARG A 61 -4.01 7.45 13.76
CA ARG A 61 -5.27 8.20 13.70
C ARG A 61 -5.70 8.69 15.08
N ASP A 62 -5.54 7.84 16.08
CA ASP A 62 -5.91 8.12 17.45
C ASP A 62 -5.05 9.23 18.06
N VAL A 63 -3.73 9.14 17.92
CA VAL A 63 -2.79 10.19 18.32
C VAL A 63 -3.05 11.47 17.53
N GLY A 64 -3.28 11.37 16.22
CA GLY A 64 -3.63 12.51 15.36
C GLY A 64 -4.89 13.27 15.76
N SER A 65 -5.75 12.68 16.58
CA SER A 65 -6.95 13.34 17.11
C SER A 65 -6.72 14.08 18.44
N ILE A 66 -5.55 13.90 19.07
CA ILE A 66 -5.20 14.60 20.30
C ILE A 66 -4.97 16.07 19.94
N GLN A 67 -5.77 16.95 20.55
CA GLN A 67 -5.64 18.39 20.40
C GLN A 67 -5.16 18.97 21.72
N ALA A 68 -4.13 19.82 21.64
CA ALA A 68 -3.71 20.67 22.75
C ALA A 68 -4.80 21.69 23.10
N GLY A 69 -4.65 22.40 24.22
CA GLY A 69 -5.65 23.33 24.72
C GLY A 69 -6.67 22.62 25.63
N PHE A 70 -6.18 21.74 26.50
CA PHE A 70 -7.03 20.98 27.41
C PHE A 70 -7.83 21.93 28.30
N THR A 71 -9.14 21.68 28.41
CA THR A 71 -10.06 22.52 29.16
C THR A 71 -10.38 21.94 30.55
N SER A 72 -10.06 20.66 30.77
CA SER A 72 -10.32 19.95 32.03
C SER A 72 -9.38 18.77 32.29
N ALA A 73 -9.31 18.30 33.54
CA ALA A 73 -8.53 17.11 33.90
C ALA A 73 -9.05 15.84 33.19
N GLU A 74 -10.35 15.73 32.97
CA GLU A 74 -10.98 14.59 32.29
C GLU A 74 -10.53 14.48 30.84
N SER A 75 -10.35 15.63 30.14
CA SER A 75 -9.81 15.65 28.77
C SER A 75 -8.36 15.17 28.69
N ILE A 76 -7.52 15.52 29.67
CA ILE A 76 -6.15 15.01 29.79
C ILE A 76 -6.18 13.50 30.04
N GLN A 77 -6.99 13.03 31.00
CA GLN A 77 -7.10 11.59 31.27
C GLN A 77 -7.61 10.81 30.05
N ALA A 78 -8.54 11.37 29.28
CA ALA A 78 -9.01 10.75 28.04
C ALA A 78 -7.89 10.62 27.01
N ALA A 79 -7.05 11.66 26.85
CA ALA A 79 -5.89 11.61 25.96
C ALA A 79 -4.84 10.58 26.45
N ILE A 80 -4.56 10.51 27.75
CA ILE A 80 -3.64 9.52 28.33
C ILE A 80 -4.16 8.11 28.11
N ARG A 81 -5.45 7.84 28.41
CA ARG A 81 -6.06 6.52 28.17
C ARG A 81 -5.99 6.11 26.70
N LYS A 82 -6.13 7.07 25.79
CA LYS A 82 -6.03 6.83 24.34
C LYS A 82 -4.62 6.37 23.93
N GLY A 83 -3.58 6.97 24.50
CA GLY A 83 -2.19 6.52 24.29
C GLY A 83 -1.88 5.19 24.97
N ALA A 84 -2.36 5.01 26.21
CA ALA A 84 -2.12 3.80 27.01
C ALA A 84 -2.87 2.55 26.51
N ALA A 85 -3.83 2.71 25.60
CA ALA A 85 -4.60 1.60 25.02
C ALA A 85 -3.76 0.66 24.12
N TYR A 86 -2.53 1.06 23.77
CA TYR A 86 -1.68 0.34 22.83
C TYR A 86 -0.46 -0.26 23.51
N GLU A 87 -0.28 -1.57 23.37
CA GLU A 87 0.89 -2.29 23.89
C GLU A 87 2.14 -2.02 23.01
N PRO A 88 3.30 -1.66 23.58
CA PRO A 88 4.50 -1.30 22.80
C PRO A 88 4.94 -2.38 21.82
N ASN A 89 4.92 -3.65 22.25
CA ASN A 89 5.28 -4.78 21.40
C ASN A 89 4.27 -5.00 20.26
N GLN A 90 3.00 -4.70 20.50
CA GLN A 90 1.97 -4.81 19.48
C GLN A 90 2.10 -3.69 18.45
N LEU A 91 2.39 -2.46 18.91
CA LEU A 91 2.63 -1.32 18.04
C LEU A 91 3.86 -1.53 17.14
N SER A 92 4.96 -2.01 17.71
CA SER A 92 6.18 -2.35 16.96
C SER A 92 5.90 -3.37 15.84
N ARG A 93 5.18 -4.46 16.17
CA ARG A 93 4.75 -5.45 15.17
C ARG A 93 3.84 -4.84 14.10
N GLY A 94 2.91 -3.97 14.51
CA GLY A 94 2.03 -3.28 13.58
C GLY A 94 2.77 -2.36 12.62
N MET A 95 3.77 -1.64 13.10
CA MET A 95 4.62 -0.78 12.28
C MET A 95 5.43 -1.60 11.25
N ILE A 96 6.01 -2.73 11.67
CA ILE A 96 6.73 -3.65 10.76
C ILE A 96 5.78 -4.20 9.69
N ALA A 97 4.57 -4.63 10.09
CA ALA A 97 3.56 -5.11 9.15
C ALA A 97 3.11 -4.00 8.18
N TYR A 98 2.92 -2.77 8.67
CA TYR A 98 2.60 -1.62 7.82
C TYR A 98 3.73 -1.31 6.83
N GLY A 99 4.98 -1.31 7.29
CA GLY A 99 6.17 -1.19 6.42
C GLY A 99 6.24 -2.29 5.36
N SER A 100 5.81 -3.51 5.69
CA SER A 100 5.76 -4.61 4.72
C SER A 100 4.70 -4.37 3.63
N ILE A 101 3.56 -3.78 3.99
CA ILE A 101 2.53 -3.35 3.01
C ILE A 101 3.09 -2.24 2.11
N LEU A 102 3.80 -1.26 2.68
CA LEU A 102 4.45 -0.19 1.91
C LEU A 102 5.50 -0.74 0.95
N ALA A 103 6.30 -1.73 1.37
CA ALA A 103 7.28 -2.38 0.48
C ALA A 103 6.60 -2.99 -0.76
N LEU A 104 5.42 -3.60 -0.60
CA LEU A 104 4.63 -4.16 -1.71
C LEU A 104 4.09 -3.09 -2.66
N GLN A 105 4.15 -1.81 -2.31
CA GLN A 105 3.78 -0.70 -3.20
C GLN A 105 4.90 -0.32 -4.17
N SER A 106 6.17 -0.73 -3.93
CA SER A 106 7.26 -0.53 -4.89
C SER A 106 7.16 -1.56 -6.02
N PRO A 107 6.91 -1.13 -7.28
CA PRO A 107 6.91 -2.05 -8.41
C PRO A 107 8.27 -2.73 -8.61
N GLU A 108 9.37 -2.02 -8.37
CA GLU A 108 10.74 -2.51 -8.50
C GLU A 108 11.01 -3.64 -7.51
N PHE A 109 10.62 -3.45 -6.25
CA PHE A 109 10.76 -4.49 -5.22
C PHE A 109 9.91 -5.72 -5.55
N VAL A 110 8.64 -5.53 -5.93
CA VAL A 110 7.75 -6.65 -6.30
C VAL A 110 8.30 -7.41 -7.51
N GLN A 111 8.78 -6.72 -8.54
CA GLN A 111 9.41 -7.34 -9.70
C GLN A 111 10.70 -8.07 -9.33
N GLY A 112 11.54 -7.46 -8.48
CA GLY A 112 12.77 -8.03 -7.97
C GLY A 112 12.54 -9.35 -7.23
N VAL A 113 11.61 -9.38 -6.28
CA VAL A 113 11.24 -10.60 -5.54
C VAL A 113 10.65 -11.66 -6.47
N ARG A 114 9.86 -11.27 -7.47
CA ARG A 114 9.27 -12.21 -8.44
C ARG A 114 10.30 -12.94 -9.29
N THR A 115 11.53 -12.44 -9.43
CA THR A 115 12.60 -13.16 -10.14
C THR A 115 12.97 -14.51 -9.49
N TYR A 116 12.76 -14.65 -8.18
CA TYR A 116 13.01 -15.88 -7.43
C TYR A 116 11.79 -16.84 -7.40
N ALA A 117 10.63 -16.39 -7.89
CA ALA A 117 9.39 -17.17 -7.83
C ALA A 117 9.33 -18.41 -8.75
N PRO A 118 9.96 -18.45 -9.95
CA PRO A 118 9.79 -19.57 -10.87
C PRO A 118 10.27 -20.92 -10.34
N ASP A 119 11.39 -20.95 -9.63
CA ASP A 119 12.00 -22.18 -9.11
C ASP A 119 11.70 -22.37 -7.61
N PRO A 120 11.00 -23.45 -7.22
CA PRO A 120 10.72 -23.76 -5.81
C PRO A 120 11.97 -23.90 -4.94
N ALA A 121 13.08 -24.44 -5.47
CA ALA A 121 14.31 -24.61 -4.72
C ALA A 121 14.97 -23.26 -4.39
N VAL A 122 15.03 -22.37 -5.37
CA VAL A 122 15.52 -21.00 -5.19
C VAL A 122 14.65 -20.23 -4.21
N ARG A 123 13.32 -20.36 -4.30
CA ARG A 123 12.40 -19.73 -3.35
C ARG A 123 12.67 -20.19 -1.92
N GLN A 124 12.87 -21.49 -1.70
CA GLN A 124 13.15 -22.04 -0.38
C GLN A 124 14.51 -21.56 0.16
N GLU A 125 15.51 -21.42 -0.71
CA GLU A 125 16.81 -20.86 -0.32
C GLU A 125 16.69 -19.40 0.11
N VAL A 126 15.96 -18.57 -0.63
CA VAL A 126 15.71 -17.17 -0.27
C VAL A 126 14.99 -17.09 1.09
N ILE A 127 13.96 -17.90 1.31
CA ILE A 127 13.25 -17.97 2.60
C ILE A 127 14.22 -18.36 3.72
N ALA A 128 15.04 -19.39 3.52
CA ALA A 128 16.01 -19.84 4.52
C ALA A 128 17.03 -18.74 4.86
N ARG A 129 17.50 -17.98 3.87
CA ARG A 129 18.40 -16.84 4.08
C ARG A 129 17.74 -15.73 4.89
N ILE A 130 16.48 -15.38 4.61
CA ILE A 130 15.73 -14.37 5.37
C ILE A 130 15.49 -14.84 6.83
N VAL A 131 15.19 -16.13 7.04
CA VAL A 131 14.99 -16.69 8.38
C VAL A 131 16.30 -16.69 9.18
N ALA A 132 17.41 -17.02 8.53
CA ALA A 132 18.74 -17.02 9.17
C ALA A 132 19.26 -15.61 9.45
N ASP A 133 19.03 -14.68 8.50
CA ASP A 133 19.43 -13.29 8.59
C ASP A 133 18.34 -12.38 7.97
N PRO A 134 17.50 -11.73 8.79
CA PRO A 134 16.48 -10.81 8.30
C PRO A 134 17.06 -9.64 7.49
N ALA A 135 18.33 -9.26 7.70
CA ALA A 135 18.97 -8.19 6.92
C ALA A 135 19.12 -8.56 5.44
N TYR A 136 19.10 -9.85 5.10
CA TYR A 136 19.11 -10.32 3.71
C TYR A 136 17.97 -9.72 2.88
N ALA A 137 16.82 -9.43 3.49
CA ALA A 137 15.70 -8.80 2.79
C ALA A 137 16.07 -7.43 2.19
N ALA A 138 16.99 -6.69 2.82
CA ALA A 138 17.49 -5.41 2.32
C ALA A 138 18.44 -5.55 1.12
N THR A 139 18.89 -6.77 0.80
CA THR A 139 19.77 -7.05 -0.36
C THR A 139 18.98 -7.47 -1.60
N LEU A 140 17.68 -7.68 -1.48
CA LEU A 140 16.83 -8.10 -2.58
C LEU A 140 16.73 -6.98 -3.65
N PRO A 141 16.61 -7.32 -4.94
CA PRO A 141 16.45 -6.31 -5.97
C PRO A 141 15.23 -5.42 -5.70
N GLY A 142 15.42 -4.10 -5.79
CA GLY A 142 14.38 -3.11 -5.49
C GLY A 142 14.18 -2.79 -4.01
N ALA A 143 14.95 -3.41 -3.09
CA ALA A 143 14.83 -3.15 -1.65
C ALA A 143 15.09 -1.67 -1.28
N ASP A 144 16.02 -0.99 -1.95
CA ASP A 144 16.29 0.43 -1.71
C ASP A 144 15.09 1.32 -2.06
N ALA A 145 14.37 1.01 -3.14
CA ALA A 145 13.16 1.74 -3.54
C ALA A 145 12.04 1.54 -2.52
N ALA A 146 11.81 0.31 -2.08
CA ALA A 146 10.87 -0.01 -1.01
C ALA A 146 11.26 0.68 0.31
N ALA A 147 12.55 0.66 0.68
CA ALA A 147 13.06 1.33 1.87
C ALA A 147 12.82 2.84 1.81
N GLY A 148 13.02 3.47 0.65
CA GLY A 148 12.71 4.87 0.41
C GLY A 148 11.24 5.21 0.72
N LEU A 149 10.29 4.42 0.19
CA LEU A 149 8.86 4.61 0.45
C LEU A 149 8.51 4.45 1.93
N ILE A 150 9.11 3.47 2.60
CA ILE A 150 8.92 3.22 4.04
C ILE A 150 9.44 4.40 4.85
N ILE A 151 10.68 4.84 4.60
CA ILE A 151 11.34 5.94 5.31
C ILE A 151 10.57 7.24 5.10
N GLU A 152 10.12 7.53 3.88
CA GLU A 152 9.33 8.72 3.59
C GLU A 152 8.01 8.73 4.37
N THR A 153 7.30 7.59 4.36
CA THR A 153 5.97 7.49 4.98
C THR A 153 6.07 7.52 6.51
N ILE A 154 6.91 6.68 7.11
CA ILE A 154 7.12 6.64 8.56
C ILE A 154 7.76 7.94 9.05
N GLY A 155 8.61 8.58 8.23
CA GLY A 155 9.17 9.90 8.52
C GLY A 155 8.10 10.98 8.62
N ARG A 156 7.12 11.00 7.70
CA ARG A 156 5.95 11.91 7.78
C ARG A 156 5.10 11.63 9.02
N ASP A 157 4.83 10.37 9.34
CA ASP A 157 4.12 9.97 10.55
C ASP A 157 4.83 10.48 11.81
N SER A 158 6.16 10.29 11.87
CA SER A 158 6.99 10.73 13.00
C SER A 158 6.98 12.25 13.15
N ALA A 159 7.08 12.99 12.04
CA ALA A 159 7.00 14.45 12.05
C ALA A 159 5.63 14.95 12.55
N ALA A 160 4.54 14.29 12.13
CA ALA A 160 3.20 14.62 12.61
C ALA A 160 3.06 14.38 14.12
N MET A 161 3.62 13.27 14.64
CA MET A 161 3.63 12.99 16.08
C MET A 161 4.42 14.04 16.87
N LEU A 162 5.56 14.50 16.36
CA LEU A 162 6.36 15.53 17.02
C LEU A 162 5.59 16.86 17.13
N VAL A 163 4.89 17.28 16.07
CA VAL A 163 4.05 18.49 16.12
C VAL A 163 2.97 18.40 17.20
N ILE A 164 2.35 17.22 17.36
CA ILE A 164 1.34 16.99 18.41
C ILE A 164 1.99 17.02 19.80
N ALA A 165 3.15 16.38 19.96
CA ALA A 165 3.89 16.36 21.21
C ALA A 165 4.31 17.76 21.64
N ASP A 166 4.86 18.56 20.73
CA ASP A 166 5.26 19.95 20.98
C ASP A 166 4.07 20.80 21.42
N ALA A 167 2.92 20.67 20.75
CA ALA A 167 1.71 21.40 21.13
C ALA A 167 1.18 21.00 22.51
N VAL A 168 1.24 19.72 22.86
CA VAL A 168 0.85 19.23 24.19
C VAL A 168 1.83 19.72 25.27
N GLU A 169 3.12 19.73 24.98
CA GLU A 169 4.16 20.26 25.88
C GLU A 169 3.97 21.76 26.12
N GLU A 170 3.74 22.55 25.06
CA GLU A 170 3.49 23.99 25.17
C GLU A 170 2.23 24.29 26.00
N ASP A 171 1.14 23.55 25.79
CA ASP A 171 -0.08 23.72 26.58
C ASP A 171 0.15 23.33 28.05
N ALA A 172 0.93 22.27 28.31
CA ALA A 172 1.29 21.87 29.67
C ALA A 172 2.10 22.96 30.39
N TYR A 173 3.05 23.63 29.72
CA TYR A 173 3.74 24.79 30.30
C TYR A 173 2.80 25.98 30.51
N THR A 174 1.89 26.24 29.57
CA THR A 174 0.92 27.34 29.65
C THR A 174 0.02 27.20 30.87
N ILE A 175 -0.52 26.00 31.12
CA ILE A 175 -1.39 25.69 32.26
C ILE A 175 -0.68 25.92 33.62
N GLN A 176 0.65 25.80 33.68
CA GLN A 176 1.42 26.06 34.91
C GLN A 176 1.53 27.55 35.25
N GLY A 177 1.28 28.43 34.28
CA GLY A 177 1.35 29.88 34.41
C GLY A 177 0.40 30.42 35.48
N ARG A 178 0.88 31.34 36.34
CA ARG A 178 0.10 31.91 37.45
C ARG A 178 -1.20 32.61 37.02
N GLY A 179 -1.25 33.13 35.81
CA GLY A 179 -2.41 33.83 35.25
C GLY A 179 -3.41 32.93 34.51
N ASP A 180 -3.09 31.66 34.27
CA ASP A 180 -3.99 30.76 33.53
C ASP A 180 -5.13 30.27 34.45
N PRO A 181 -6.41 30.47 34.09
CA PRO A 181 -7.54 30.02 34.89
C PRO A 181 -7.59 28.50 35.07
N ARG A 182 -7.03 27.72 34.14
CA ARG A 182 -6.98 26.24 34.15
C ARG A 182 -6.08 25.69 35.25
N ARG A 183 -5.10 26.47 35.72
CA ARG A 183 -4.19 26.10 36.81
C ARG A 183 -4.93 25.63 38.07
N ARG A 184 -6.15 26.14 38.31
CA ARG A 184 -6.99 25.80 39.45
C ARG A 184 -7.35 24.32 39.52
N TRP A 185 -7.64 23.69 38.38
CA TRP A 185 -7.92 22.26 38.32
C TRP A 185 -6.67 21.44 38.00
N ALA A 186 -5.71 21.99 37.25
CA ALA A 186 -4.51 21.25 36.83
C ALA A 186 -3.52 20.96 37.97
N THR A 187 -3.55 21.75 39.05
CA THR A 187 -2.70 21.53 40.24
C THR A 187 -3.38 20.68 41.32
N THR A 188 -4.64 20.30 41.12
CA THR A 188 -5.38 19.45 42.04
C THR A 188 -4.93 18.00 41.86
N PRO A 189 -4.48 17.31 42.93
CA PRO A 189 -4.16 15.89 42.85
C PRO A 189 -5.37 15.06 42.40
N VAL A 190 -5.20 14.25 41.37
CA VAL A 190 -6.23 13.28 40.96
C VAL A 190 -6.33 12.19 42.04
N ALA A 191 -7.52 12.03 42.61
CA ALA A 191 -7.80 11.13 43.74
C ALA A 191 -7.82 9.64 43.33
N ASP A 192 -8.02 9.34 42.05
CA ASP A 192 -8.09 7.98 41.51
C ASP A 192 -7.12 7.83 40.34
N ARG A 193 -6.02 7.11 40.56
CA ARG A 193 -4.89 6.96 39.61
C ARG A 193 -4.82 5.56 39.00
N SER A 194 -5.83 4.73 39.23
CA SER A 194 -5.88 3.34 38.77
C SER A 194 -6.26 3.21 37.30
#